data_AF-A0A8T4MUA9-F1
#
_entry.id   AF-A0A8T4MUA9-F1
#
_cell.length_a   1.000
_cell.length_b   1.000
_cell.length_c   1.000
_cell.angle_alpha   90.00
_cell.angle_beta   90.00
_cell.angle_gamma   90.00
#
_symmetry.space_group_name_H-M   'P 1'
#
loop_
_entity.id
_entity.type
_entity.pdbx_description
1 polymer ?
#
loop_
_entity_poly.entity_id
_entity_poly.type
_entity_poly.pdbx_seq_one_letter_code
_entity_poly.pdbx_strand_id
1 'polypeptide(L)'
;MIIAFLFMAVVVIILFRAFVPAFAVIFAAFADILGTFTVLSILDVKISTAGIAAFLMLIGYSVDTDILLTARVLKRREKPFYERFTEAMKTGLTMTFASFAAFLIAYIFVLSPILKEIFLILTIGLLFDTINTWMFNASILKIYLDKIEKK
;
A
#
# COMPACT_ATOMS: atom_id res chain seq x y z
N MET A 1 8.16 6.51 12.61
CA MET A 1 7.99 5.45 11.59
C MET A 1 8.15 4.04 12.14
N ILE A 2 9.24 3.70 12.86
CA ILE A 2 9.44 2.34 13.39
C ILE A 2 8.24 1.85 14.23
N ILE A 3 7.72 2.71 15.11
CA ILE A 3 6.53 2.39 15.92
C ILE A 3 5.30 2.08 15.02
N ALA A 4 5.09 2.84 13.94
CA ALA A 4 3.99 2.59 13.01
C ALA A 4 4.12 1.22 12.31
N PHE A 5 5.33 0.86 11.88
CA PHE A 5 5.62 -0.47 11.35
C PHE A 5 5.39 -1.59 12.35
N LEU A 6 5.77 -1.38 13.62
CA LEU A 6 5.54 -2.36 14.69
C LEU A 6 4.04 -2.59 14.92
N PHE A 7 3.26 -1.53 15.07
CA PHE A 7 1.81 -1.63 15.27
C PHE A 7 1.11 -2.25 14.06
N MET A 8 1.49 -1.85 12.84
CA MET A 8 1.01 -2.48 11.61
C MET A 8 1.31 -3.98 11.59
N ALA A 9 2.55 -4.38 11.87
CA ALA A 9 2.94 -5.79 11.89
C ALA A 9 2.08 -6.60 12.87
N VAL A 10 1.87 -6.06 14.09
CA VAL A 10 1.01 -6.69 15.09
C VAL A 10 -0.42 -6.84 14.58
N VAL A 11 -1.02 -5.79 14.03
CA VAL A 11 -2.40 -5.81 13.51
C VAL A 11 -2.55 -6.83 12.38
N VAL A 12 -1.62 -6.85 11.42
CA VAL A 12 -1.67 -7.75 10.26
C VAL A 12 -1.49 -9.21 10.67
N ILE A 13 -0.55 -9.49 11.60
CA ILE A 13 -0.35 -10.85 12.15
C ILE A 13 -1.61 -11.32 12.89
N ILE A 14 -2.22 -10.48 13.71
CA ILE A 14 -3.47 -10.82 14.44
C ILE A 14 -4.61 -11.09 13.43
N LEU A 15 -4.73 -10.26 12.40
CA LEU A 15 -5.84 -10.34 11.45
C LEU A 15 -5.81 -11.59 10.58
N PHE A 16 -4.62 -11.99 10.11
CA PHE A 16 -4.46 -13.11 9.17
C PHE A 16 -3.92 -14.39 9.81
N ARG A 17 -3.44 -14.32 11.06
CA ARG A 17 -2.88 -15.47 11.80
C ARG A 17 -1.82 -16.24 11.00
N ALA A 18 -1.08 -15.54 10.14
CA ALA A 18 -0.10 -16.12 9.25
C ALA A 18 1.06 -15.14 9.03
N PHE A 19 2.29 -15.65 9.12
CA PHE A 19 3.49 -14.82 9.01
C PHE A 19 3.78 -14.38 7.56
N VAL A 20 3.52 -15.26 6.57
CA VAL A 20 3.83 -14.96 5.16
C VAL A 20 3.01 -13.78 4.62
N PRO A 21 1.67 -13.72 4.79
CA PRO A 21 0.89 -12.55 4.41
C PRO A 21 1.33 -11.28 5.16
N ALA A 22 1.65 -11.40 6.46
CA ALA A 22 2.10 -10.24 7.22
C ALA A 22 3.43 -9.68 6.71
N PHE A 23 4.38 -10.55 6.39
CA PHE A 23 5.64 -10.14 5.78
C PHE A 23 5.43 -9.46 4.43
N ALA A 24 4.55 -9.99 3.58
CA ALA A 24 4.26 -9.41 2.27
C ALA A 24 3.75 -7.97 2.36
N VAL A 25 2.78 -7.71 3.25
CA VAL A 25 2.23 -6.36 3.51
C VAL A 25 3.29 -5.40 4.03
N ILE A 26 4.06 -5.82 5.05
CA ILE A 26 5.11 -4.97 5.64
C ILE A 26 6.17 -4.61 4.60
N PHE A 27 6.56 -5.57 3.76
CA PHE A 27 7.58 -5.35 2.74
C PHE A 27 7.06 -4.46 1.61
N ALA A 28 5.79 -4.60 1.20
CA ALA A 28 5.16 -3.71 0.23
C ALA A 28 5.16 -2.25 0.73
N ALA A 29 4.64 -2.01 1.95
CA ALA A 29 4.64 -0.68 2.55
C ALA A 29 6.05 -0.08 2.71
N PHE A 30 7.05 -0.91 3.01
CA PHE A 30 8.44 -0.49 3.05
C PHE A 30 8.97 -0.10 1.67
N ALA A 31 8.68 -0.90 0.64
CA ALA A 31 9.05 -0.62 -0.74
C ALA A 31 8.37 0.66 -1.27
N ASP A 32 7.15 0.97 -0.84
CA ASP A 32 6.44 2.20 -1.20
C ASP A 32 7.16 3.44 -0.69
N ILE A 33 7.58 3.41 0.58
CA ILE A 33 8.35 4.50 1.18
C ILE A 33 9.69 4.66 0.48
N LEU A 34 10.42 3.56 0.25
CA LEU A 34 11.72 3.61 -0.41
C LEU A 34 11.62 4.15 -1.84
N GLY A 35 10.65 3.66 -2.62
CA GLY A 35 10.42 4.12 -4.00
C GLY A 35 10.08 5.60 -4.02
N THR A 36 9.16 6.03 -3.16
CA THR A 36 8.76 7.44 -3.04
C THR A 36 9.93 8.32 -2.61
N PHE A 37 10.67 7.94 -1.58
CA PHE A 37 11.85 8.65 -1.11
C PHE A 37 12.91 8.79 -2.22
N THR A 38 13.13 7.73 -2.99
CA THR A 38 14.09 7.72 -4.10
C THR A 38 13.69 8.74 -5.18
N VAL A 39 12.41 8.76 -5.58
CA VAL A 39 11.91 9.73 -6.57
C VAL A 39 12.04 11.16 -6.06
N LEU A 40 11.69 11.43 -4.80
CA LEU A 40 11.83 12.77 -4.22
C LEU A 40 13.28 13.23 -4.16
N SER A 41 14.20 12.32 -3.84
CA SER A 41 15.63 12.61 -3.83
C SER A 41 16.16 12.94 -5.22
N ILE A 42 15.65 12.29 -6.27
CA ILE A 42 16.00 12.60 -7.67
C ILE A 42 15.46 13.98 -8.08
N LEU A 43 14.28 14.35 -7.58
CA LEU A 43 13.64 15.64 -7.84
C LEU A 43 14.17 16.79 -6.96
N ASP A 44 15.18 16.53 -6.11
CA ASP A 44 15.75 17.47 -5.13
C ASP A 44 14.69 18.14 -4.23
N VAL A 45 13.66 17.37 -3.85
CA VAL A 45 12.59 17.84 -2.96
C VAL A 45 13.06 17.75 -1.51
N LYS A 46 13.10 18.89 -0.82
CA LYS A 46 13.42 18.95 0.61
C LYS A 46 12.26 18.41 1.43
N ILE A 47 12.52 17.34 2.17
CA ILE A 47 11.54 16.71 3.07
C ILE A 47 11.51 17.47 4.39
N SER A 48 10.38 18.10 4.69
CA SER A 48 10.12 18.76 5.95
C SER A 48 9.46 17.81 6.95
N THR A 49 9.08 18.32 8.14
CA THR A 49 8.27 17.57 9.09
C THR A 49 6.91 17.15 8.51
N ALA A 50 6.36 17.94 7.58
CA ALA A 50 5.14 17.60 6.87
C ALA A 50 5.34 16.42 5.92
N GLY A 51 6.50 16.32 5.28
CA GLY A 51 6.83 15.16 4.46
C GLY A 51 6.90 13.86 5.27
N ILE A 52 7.44 13.90 6.49
CA ILE A 52 7.41 12.75 7.40
C ILE A 52 5.98 12.33 7.73
N ALA A 53 5.08 13.30 7.96
CA ALA A 53 3.66 13.02 8.18
C ALA A 53 3.00 12.41 6.93
N ALA A 54 3.36 12.87 5.72
CA ALA A 54 2.87 12.29 4.48
C ALA A 54 3.31 10.83 4.29
N PHE A 55 4.55 10.48 4.65
CA PHE A 55 5.01 9.09 4.66
C PHE A 55 4.25 8.21 5.68
N LEU A 56 3.88 8.76 6.83
CA LEU A 56 3.03 8.06 7.79
C LEU A 56 1.61 7.84 7.25
N MET A 57 1.06 8.80 6.50
CA MET A 57 -0.22 8.63 5.81
C MET A 57 -0.12 7.62 4.67
N LEU A 58 0.97 7.62 3.90
CA LEU A 58 1.22 6.66 2.82
C LEU A 58 1.21 5.22 3.34
N ILE A 59 1.81 4.99 4.51
CA ILE A 59 1.72 3.71 5.21
C ILE A 59 0.26 3.28 5.40
N GLY A 60 -0.60 4.18 5.87
CA GLY A 60 -2.03 3.87 6.07
C GLY A 60 -2.72 3.48 4.77
N TYR A 61 -2.53 4.27 3.71
CA TYR A 61 -3.13 3.98 2.41
C TYR A 61 -2.67 2.65 1.81
N SER A 62 -1.38 2.35 1.86
CA SER A 62 -0.78 1.10 1.36
C SER A 62 -1.27 -0.12 2.14
N VAL A 63 -1.30 -0.02 3.48
CA VAL A 63 -1.76 -1.13 4.32
C VAL A 63 -3.25 -1.42 4.13
N ASP A 64 -4.07 -0.41 3.88
CA ASP A 64 -5.51 -0.59 3.64
C ASP A 64 -5.79 -1.41 2.38
N THR A 65 -5.09 -1.14 1.28
CA THR A 65 -5.22 -1.86 0.00
C THR A 65 -4.66 -3.28 0.11
N ASP A 66 -3.50 -3.44 0.74
CA ASP A 66 -2.86 -4.72 1.02
C ASP A 66 -3.70 -5.64 1.91
N ILE A 67 -4.29 -5.10 2.98
CA ILE A 67 -5.21 -5.83 3.86
C ILE A 67 -6.47 -6.23 3.10
N LEU A 68 -7.03 -5.34 2.26
CA LEU A 68 -8.21 -5.64 1.46
C LEU A 68 -7.95 -6.79 0.48
N LEU A 69 -6.81 -6.78 -0.20
CA LEU A 69 -6.37 -7.85 -1.10
C LEU A 69 -6.23 -9.16 -0.32
N THR A 70 -5.45 -9.13 0.76
CA THR A 70 -5.18 -10.32 1.58
C THR A 70 -6.47 -10.88 2.18
N ALA A 71 -7.38 -10.04 2.67
CA ALA A 71 -8.64 -10.49 3.25
C ALA A 71 -9.55 -11.16 2.20
N ARG A 72 -9.66 -10.59 0.99
CA ARG A 72 -10.48 -11.21 -0.07
C ARG A 72 -9.90 -12.52 -0.56
N VAL A 73 -8.59 -12.60 -0.71
CA VAL A 73 -7.93 -13.75 -1.32
C VAL A 73 -7.65 -14.86 -0.31
N LEU A 74 -7.43 -14.54 0.96
CA LEU A 74 -7.12 -15.54 2.00
C LEU A 74 -8.36 -16.03 2.76
N LYS A 75 -9.32 -15.15 3.08
CA LYS A 75 -10.46 -15.50 3.97
C LYS A 75 -11.70 -15.98 3.23
N ARG A 76 -12.01 -15.43 2.05
CA ARG A 76 -13.17 -15.87 1.26
C ARG A 76 -12.73 -17.03 0.37
N ARG A 77 -13.09 -18.28 0.65
CA ARG A 77 -12.69 -19.46 -0.17
C ARG A 77 -13.80 -19.97 -1.10
N GLU A 78 -14.86 -19.19 -1.26
CA GLU A 78 -16.07 -19.58 -1.98
C GLU A 78 -15.90 -19.62 -3.50
N LYS A 79 -14.91 -18.87 -4.03
CA LYS A 79 -14.65 -18.71 -5.47
C LYS A 79 -13.21 -19.06 -5.83
N PRO A 80 -12.90 -19.37 -7.10
CA PRO A 80 -11.54 -19.52 -7.59
C PRO A 80 -10.65 -18.31 -7.26
N PHE A 81 -9.34 -18.53 -7.11
CA PHE A 81 -8.37 -17.46 -6.78
C PHE A 81 -8.50 -16.25 -7.72
N TYR A 82 -8.52 -16.47 -9.03
CA TYR A 82 -8.55 -15.39 -10.02
C TYR A 82 -9.81 -14.53 -9.95
N GLU A 83 -10.97 -15.12 -9.64
CA GLU A 83 -12.21 -14.35 -9.44
C GLU A 83 -12.11 -13.47 -8.19
N ARG A 84 -11.62 -14.01 -7.08
CA ARG A 84 -11.44 -13.25 -5.83
C ARG A 84 -10.42 -12.13 -5.99
N PHE A 85 -9.34 -12.41 -6.71
CA PHE A 85 -8.29 -11.47 -7.02
C PHE A 85 -8.80 -10.32 -7.91
N THR A 86 -9.53 -10.64 -8.99
CA THR A 86 -10.08 -9.60 -9.87
C THR A 86 -11.15 -8.75 -9.19
N GLU A 87 -11.97 -9.35 -8.32
CA GLU A 87 -12.88 -8.59 -7.46
C GLU A 87 -12.10 -7.67 -6.51
N ALA A 88 -11.04 -8.16 -5.85
CA ALA A 88 -10.16 -7.37 -5.00
C ALA A 88 -9.56 -6.18 -5.76
N MET A 89 -9.00 -6.43 -6.94
CA MET A 89 -8.44 -5.42 -7.83
C MET A 89 -9.43 -4.33 -8.17
N LYS A 90 -10.65 -4.69 -8.58
CA LYS A 90 -11.66 -3.69 -8.96
C LYS A 90 -11.88 -2.68 -7.84
N THR A 91 -12.09 -3.15 -6.60
CA THR A 91 -12.29 -2.22 -5.49
C THR A 91 -11.01 -1.49 -5.09
N GLY A 92 -9.89 -2.21 -4.92
CA GLY A 92 -8.65 -1.62 -4.46
C GLY A 92 -8.12 -0.56 -5.44
N LEU A 93 -8.15 -0.83 -6.74
CA LEU A 93 -7.80 0.15 -7.77
C LEU A 93 -8.78 1.32 -7.80
N THR A 94 -10.08 1.09 -7.62
CA THR A 94 -11.07 2.19 -7.59
C THR A 94 -10.81 3.13 -6.40
N MET A 95 -10.54 2.59 -5.22
CA MET A 95 -10.19 3.38 -4.03
C MET A 95 -8.90 4.15 -4.24
N THR A 96 -7.84 3.46 -4.71
CA THR A 96 -6.52 4.06 -4.94
C THR A 96 -6.59 5.17 -5.99
N PHE A 97 -7.33 4.94 -7.08
CA PHE A 97 -7.50 5.92 -8.14
C PHE A 97 -8.27 7.16 -7.68
N ALA A 98 -9.30 6.99 -6.86
CA ALA A 98 -10.03 8.11 -6.28
C ALA A 98 -9.11 8.97 -5.39
N SER A 99 -8.31 8.34 -4.52
CA SER A 99 -7.32 9.04 -3.69
C SER A 99 -6.22 9.71 -4.52
N PHE A 100 -5.68 9.00 -5.51
CA PHE A 100 -4.67 9.52 -6.43
C PHE A 100 -5.17 10.76 -7.18
N ALA A 101 -6.37 10.69 -7.75
CA ALA A 101 -6.98 11.83 -8.44
C ALA A 101 -7.19 13.02 -7.50
N ALA A 102 -7.68 12.78 -6.27
CA ALA A 102 -7.87 13.82 -5.27
C ALA A 102 -6.54 14.50 -4.90
N PHE A 103 -5.48 13.73 -4.63
CA PHE A 103 -4.17 14.28 -4.27
C PHE A 103 -3.50 15.01 -5.43
N LEU A 104 -3.61 14.48 -6.65
CA LEU A 104 -3.06 15.13 -7.83
C LEU A 104 -3.75 16.47 -8.09
N ILE A 105 -5.08 16.53 -8.00
CA ILE A 105 -5.83 17.78 -8.12
C ILE A 105 -5.42 18.74 -6.99
N ALA A 106 -5.38 18.27 -5.74
CA ALA A 106 -5.00 19.10 -4.60
C ALA A 106 -3.57 19.66 -4.73
N TYR A 107 -2.62 18.87 -5.23
CA TYR A 107 -1.25 19.30 -5.51
C TYR A 107 -1.17 20.47 -6.51
N ILE A 108 -2.03 20.48 -7.53
CA ILE A 108 -2.06 21.51 -8.57
C ILE A 108 -2.63 22.83 -8.02
N PHE A 109 -3.71 22.76 -7.25
CA PHE A 109 -4.46 23.95 -6.82
C PHE A 109 -3.98 24.54 -5.48
N VAL A 110 -3.30 23.77 -4.63
CA VAL A 110 -2.89 24.26 -3.32
C VAL A 110 -1.71 25.23 -3.43
N LEU A 111 -1.81 26.37 -2.75
CA LEU A 111 -0.76 27.39 -2.72
C LEU A 111 0.26 27.15 -1.60
N SER A 112 -0.17 26.50 -0.50
CA SER A 112 0.70 26.23 0.64
C SER A 112 1.82 25.25 0.26
N PRO A 113 3.10 25.63 0.41
CA PRO A 113 4.23 24.74 0.12
C PRO A 113 4.18 23.44 0.93
N ILE A 114 3.69 23.52 2.18
CA ILE A 114 3.56 22.38 3.10
C ILE A 114 2.56 21.36 2.55
N LEU A 115 1.38 21.83 2.13
CA LEU A 115 0.36 20.94 1.57
C LEU A 115 0.79 20.38 0.22
N LYS A 116 1.49 21.19 -0.58
CA LYS A 116 2.03 20.78 -1.87
C LYS A 116 3.04 19.64 -1.71
N GLU A 117 3.91 19.72 -0.69
CA GLU A 117 4.82 18.64 -0.32
C GLU A 117 4.06 17.35 0.05
N ILE A 118 3.05 17.44 0.94
CA ILE A 118 2.25 16.27 1.36
C ILE A 118 1.59 15.60 0.16
N PHE A 119 0.89 16.36 -0.69
CA PHE A 119 0.17 15.79 -1.83
C PHE A 119 1.11 15.23 -2.89
N LEU A 120 2.30 15.81 -3.08
CA LEU A 120 3.32 15.25 -3.97
C LEU A 120 3.77 13.87 -3.50
N ILE A 121 4.09 13.75 -2.20
CA ILE A 121 4.54 12.50 -1.58
C ILE A 121 3.45 11.42 -1.71
N LEU A 122 2.19 11.75 -1.39
CA LEU A 122 1.07 10.82 -1.49
C LEU A 122 0.81 10.39 -2.93
N THR A 123 0.87 11.33 -3.88
CA THR A 123 0.65 11.03 -5.31
C THR A 123 1.70 10.05 -5.83
N ILE A 124 2.98 10.31 -5.55
CA ILE A 124 4.07 9.40 -5.95
C ILE A 124 3.96 8.06 -5.22
N GLY A 125 3.67 8.10 -3.92
CA GLY A 125 3.55 6.90 -3.10
C GLY A 125 2.45 5.96 -3.54
N LEU A 126 1.28 6.46 -3.92
CA LEU A 126 0.19 5.63 -4.42
C LEU A 126 0.53 4.92 -5.75
N LEU A 127 1.45 5.46 -6.55
CA LEU A 127 1.94 4.77 -7.74
C LEU A 127 2.76 3.53 -7.37
N PHE A 128 3.68 3.68 -6.41
CA PHE A 128 4.46 2.56 -5.90
C PHE A 128 3.58 1.54 -5.17
N ASP A 129 2.64 2.01 -4.34
CA ASP A 129 1.67 1.15 -3.65
C ASP A 129 0.89 0.28 -4.64
N THR A 130 0.38 0.88 -5.72
CA THR A 130 -0.32 0.13 -6.75
C THR A 130 0.55 -1.00 -7.32
N ILE A 131 1.81 -0.70 -7.63
CA ILE A 131 2.74 -1.69 -8.18
C ILE A 131 3.02 -2.79 -7.14
N ASN A 132 3.37 -2.41 -5.91
CA ASN A 132 3.77 -3.34 -4.87
C ASN A 132 2.59 -4.20 -4.38
N THR A 133 1.40 -3.62 -4.19
CA THR A 133 0.19 -4.36 -3.82
C THR A 133 -0.17 -5.41 -4.89
N TRP A 134 -0.28 -4.99 -6.16
CA TRP A 134 -0.84 -5.87 -7.21
C TRP A 134 0.18 -6.77 -7.90
N MET A 135 1.47 -6.39 -7.94
CA MET A 135 2.52 -7.22 -8.54
C MET A 135 3.28 -8.02 -7.48
N PHE A 136 3.65 -7.41 -6.36
CA PHE A 136 4.48 -8.07 -5.34
C PHE A 136 3.63 -8.83 -4.31
N ASN A 137 2.77 -8.14 -3.55
CA ASN A 137 1.98 -8.76 -2.48
C ASN A 137 1.04 -9.85 -3.04
N ALA A 138 0.29 -9.54 -4.09
CA ALA A 138 -0.59 -10.52 -4.76
C ALA A 138 0.15 -11.79 -5.20
N SER A 139 1.37 -11.66 -5.73
CA SER A 139 2.17 -12.81 -6.18
C SER A 139 2.61 -13.68 -5.01
N ILE A 140 3.04 -13.08 -3.89
CA ILE A 140 3.40 -13.83 -2.68
C ILE A 140 2.17 -14.56 -2.13
N LEU A 141 1.03 -13.90 -2.08
CA LEU A 141 -0.22 -14.50 -1.61
C LEU A 141 -0.65 -15.70 -2.47
N LYS A 142 -0.51 -15.60 -3.80
CA LYS A 142 -0.78 -16.71 -4.71
C LYS A 142 0.09 -17.93 -4.39
N ILE A 143 1.42 -17.73 -4.30
CA ILE A 143 2.37 -18.80 -4.00
C ILE A 143 2.08 -19.42 -2.63
N TYR A 144 1.71 -18.61 -1.65
CA TYR A 144 1.35 -19.06 -0.31
C TYR A 144 0.09 -19.93 -0.31
N LEU A 145 -0.96 -19.51 -1.02
CA LEU A 145 -2.21 -20.26 -1.15
C LEU A 145 -2.00 -21.58 -1.89
N ASP A 146 -1.30 -21.57 -3.02
CA ASP A 146 -1.00 -22.78 -3.81
C ASP A 146 -0.27 -23.84 -2.97
N LYS A 147 0.60 -23.41 -2.02
CA LYS A 147 1.28 -24.33 -1.09
C LYS A 147 0.37 -24.89 -0.01
N ILE A 148 -0.63 -24.14 0.43
CA ILE A 148 -1.58 -24.59 1.45
C ILE A 148 -2.63 -25.52 0.84
N GLU A 149 -3.09 -25.24 -0.39
CA GLU A 149 -4.12 -26.05 -1.05
C GLU A 149 -3.58 -27.38 -1.61
N LYS A 150 -2.26 -27.50 -1.83
CA LYS A 150 -1.59 -28.76 -2.19
C LYS A 150 -1.26 -29.66 -1.00
N LYS A 151 -1.42 -29.18 0.23
CA LYS A 151 -1.21 -29.92 1.47
C LYS A 151 -2.53 -30.50 1.98
#